data_AF-A0A3D1IQ76-F1
#
_entry.id   AF-A0A3D1IQ76-F1
#
_cell.length_a   1.000
_cell.length_b   1.000
_cell.length_c   1.000
_cell.angle_alpha   90.00
_cell.angle_beta   90.00
_cell.angle_gamma   90.00
#
_symmetry.space_group_name_H-M   'P 1'
#
loop_
_entity.id
_entity.type
_entity.pdbx_description
1 polymer ?
#
loop_
_entity_poly.entity_id
_entity_poly.type
_entity_poly.pdbx_seq_one_letter_code
_entity_poly.pdbx_strand_id
1 'polypeptide(L)'
;MVMRGGFMLLCLAGLAWCAEDGGVERRPDGLWYLPNQNVPYTGKAERKHFDGTRISLIHYREGKQDGLTQFWYPNGKSRSAFQYHEGQLDGNATYFYRNGNRQNLTTYRLGVKHGPVIDWWPEGE
;
A
#
# COMPACT_ATOMS: atom_id res chain seq x y z
N MET A 1 13.46 26.47 -14.91
CA MET A 1 13.13 27.44 -13.86
C MET A 1 11.75 27.13 -13.31
N VAL A 2 11.69 26.37 -12.21
CA VAL A 2 10.58 26.40 -11.25
C VAL A 2 11.25 26.30 -9.89
N MET A 3 11.41 27.45 -9.24
CA MET A 3 11.76 27.51 -7.82
C MET A 3 10.48 27.25 -7.02
N ARG A 4 10.56 26.33 -6.05
CA ARG A 4 9.72 26.30 -4.85
C ARG A 4 10.72 26.02 -3.73
N GLY A 5 11.18 26.99 -2.95
CA GLY A 5 10.38 27.90 -2.14
C GLY A 5 10.09 27.24 -0.79
N GLY A 6 11.14 26.83 -0.07
CA GLY A 6 11.02 26.25 1.27
C GLY A 6 11.08 27.36 2.31
N PHE A 7 9.94 27.75 2.85
CA PHE A 7 9.86 28.62 4.03
C PHE A 7 10.15 27.79 5.27
N MET A 8 11.23 28.12 5.96
CA MET A 8 11.58 27.60 7.28
C MET A 8 10.66 28.25 8.32
N LEU A 9 9.72 27.48 8.87
CA LEU A 9 8.91 27.89 10.01
C LEU A 9 9.35 27.05 11.22
N LEU A 10 10.05 27.70 12.14
CA LEU A 10 10.36 27.18 13.47
C LEU A 10 9.06 27.17 14.29
N CYS A 11 8.37 26.04 14.32
CA CYS A 11 7.30 25.79 15.27
C CYS A 11 7.90 25.21 16.56
N LEU A 12 7.98 26.04 17.60
CA LEU A 12 8.15 25.59 18.97
C LEU A 12 6.81 25.02 19.47
N ALA A 13 6.90 23.85 20.11
CA ALA A 13 5.85 23.09 20.80
C ALA A 13 4.92 22.21 19.94
N GLY A 14 5.10 20.90 20.11
CA GLY A 14 4.16 19.85 19.71
C GLY A 14 4.39 19.35 18.29
N LEU A 15 5.21 18.31 18.15
CA LEU A 15 5.58 17.65 16.90
C LEU A 15 4.35 17.09 16.15
N ALA A 16 3.60 17.97 15.48
CA ALA A 16 2.80 17.60 14.33
C ALA A 16 3.79 17.43 13.18
N TRP A 17 4.29 16.21 13.03
CA TRP A 17 5.07 15.77 11.88
C TRP A 17 4.30 16.20 10.63
N CYS A 18 4.79 17.23 9.94
CA CYS A 18 4.34 17.55 8.60
C CYS A 18 4.66 16.29 7.79
N ALA A 19 3.64 15.48 7.49
CA ALA A 19 3.81 14.30 6.68
C ALA A 19 4.33 14.80 5.35
N GLU A 20 5.63 14.60 5.12
CA GLU A 20 6.25 14.89 3.85
C GLU A 20 5.44 14.11 2.80
N ASP A 21 4.84 14.83 1.86
CA ASP A 21 4.07 14.28 0.73
C ASP A 21 4.93 13.38 -0.20
N GLY A 22 6.17 13.07 0.21
CA GLY A 22 7.04 12.09 -0.41
C GLY A 22 6.52 10.69 -0.09
N GLY A 23 5.71 10.15 -1.00
CA GLY A 23 5.44 8.71 -1.01
C GLY A 23 6.74 7.90 -0.99
N VAL A 24 6.63 6.64 -0.58
CA VAL A 24 7.79 5.74 -0.60
C VAL A 24 8.25 5.45 -2.02
N GLU A 25 9.55 5.34 -2.21
CA GLU A 25 10.18 4.99 -3.49
C GLU A 25 10.93 3.67 -3.37
N ARG A 26 10.96 2.88 -4.45
CA ARG A 26 11.75 1.65 -4.52
C ARG A 26 13.10 1.96 -5.14
N ARG A 27 14.19 1.65 -4.44
CA ARG A 27 15.56 1.90 -4.88
C ARG A 27 16.15 0.69 -5.63
N PRO A 28 17.34 0.82 -6.28
CA PRO A 28 17.95 -0.25 -7.05
C PRO A 28 18.27 -1.54 -6.27
N ASP A 29 18.43 -1.44 -4.95
CA ASP A 29 18.57 -2.59 -4.04
C ASP A 29 17.25 -3.39 -3.87
N GLY A 30 16.15 -2.87 -4.41
CA GLY A 30 14.83 -3.49 -4.35
C GLY A 30 14.02 -3.16 -3.10
N LEU A 31 14.59 -2.39 -2.16
CA LEU A 31 13.93 -1.98 -0.92
C LEU A 31 13.24 -0.62 -1.09
N TRP A 32 12.28 -0.37 -0.21
CA TRP A 32 11.49 0.86 -0.17
C TRP A 32 12.04 1.84 0.85
N TYR A 33 12.10 3.12 0.49
CA TYR A 33 12.66 4.22 1.28
C TYR A 33 11.76 5.44 1.22
N LEU A 34 11.94 6.35 2.19
CA LEU A 34 11.50 7.73 2.00
C LEU A 34 12.55 8.49 1.16
N PRO A 35 12.15 9.42 0.28
CA PRO A 35 13.08 10.09 -0.65
C PRO A 35 14.29 10.76 0.02
N ASN A 36 14.11 11.24 1.24
CA ASN A 36 15.11 11.95 2.05
C ASN A 36 15.78 11.06 3.12
N GLN A 37 15.51 9.75 3.11
CA GLN A 37 16.10 8.80 4.07
C GLN A 37 16.94 7.74 3.37
N ASN A 38 18.02 7.31 4.02
CA ASN A 38 18.88 6.21 3.55
C ASN A 38 18.71 4.94 4.39
N VAL A 39 17.63 4.87 5.17
CA VAL A 39 17.26 3.67 5.94
C VAL A 39 16.01 3.04 5.33
N PRO A 40 15.94 1.70 5.23
CA PRO A 40 14.77 1.02 4.70
C PRO A 40 13.50 1.38 5.47
N TYR A 41 12.45 1.75 4.74
CA TYR A 41 11.22 2.28 5.32
C TYR A 41 10.46 1.24 6.13
N THR A 42 9.99 1.63 7.31
CA THR A 42 9.08 0.84 8.15
C THR A 42 7.87 1.67 8.52
N GLY A 43 6.68 1.20 8.18
CA GLY A 43 5.45 1.95 8.39
C GLY A 43 4.39 1.66 7.33
N LYS A 44 3.41 2.56 7.24
CA LYS A 44 2.30 2.46 6.29
C LYS A 44 2.43 3.55 5.24
N ALA A 45 2.46 3.17 3.97
CA ALA A 45 2.36 4.11 2.87
C ALA A 45 0.93 4.16 2.34
N GLU A 46 0.31 5.34 2.40
CA GLU A 46 -1.00 5.59 1.82
C GLU A 46 -0.86 6.43 0.55
N ARG A 47 -1.64 6.08 -0.48
CA ARG A 47 -1.77 6.89 -1.70
C ARG A 47 -3.23 7.30 -1.88
N LYS A 48 -3.45 8.58 -2.15
CA LYS A 48 -4.78 9.16 -2.42
C LYS A 48 -4.76 9.89 -3.77
N HIS A 49 -5.93 10.04 -4.38
CA HIS A 49 -6.17 11.00 -5.45
C HIS A 49 -6.19 12.44 -4.88
N PHE A 50 -6.18 13.43 -5.77
CA PHE A 50 -6.23 14.85 -5.40
C PHE A 50 -7.51 15.22 -4.63
N ASP A 51 -8.62 14.53 -4.92
CA ASP A 51 -9.90 14.66 -4.21
C ASP A 51 -9.91 13.98 -2.82
N GLY A 52 -8.80 13.37 -2.39
CA GLY A 52 -8.68 12.64 -1.13
C GLY A 52 -9.14 11.18 -1.20
N THR A 53 -9.66 10.71 -2.34
CA THR A 53 -10.07 9.32 -2.52
C THR A 53 -8.88 8.38 -2.36
N ARG A 54 -8.97 7.42 -1.45
CA ARG A 54 -7.91 6.44 -1.19
C ARG A 54 -7.70 5.52 -2.40
N ILE A 55 -6.45 5.33 -2.79
CA ILE A 55 -6.03 4.44 -3.87
C ILE A 55 -5.40 3.16 -3.31
N SER A 56 -4.51 3.29 -2.33
CA SER A 56 -3.77 2.16 -1.76
C SER A 56 -3.25 2.44 -0.35
N LEU A 57 -3.00 1.37 0.39
CA LEU A 57 -2.43 1.35 1.73
C LEU A 57 -1.55 0.11 1.80
N ILE A 58 -0.25 0.34 1.95
CA ILE A 58 0.77 -0.70 1.90
C ILE A 58 1.52 -0.66 3.22
N HIS A 59 1.74 -1.82 3.83
CA HIS A 59 2.55 -1.94 5.04
C HIS A 59 3.95 -2.40 4.66
N TYR A 60 4.95 -1.74 5.22
CA TYR A 60 6.35 -2.03 5.03
C TYR A 60 7.05 -2.30 6.37
N ARG A 61 7.97 -3.25 6.37
CA ARG A 61 8.95 -3.47 7.43
C ARG A 61 10.31 -3.62 6.78
N GLU A 62 11.28 -2.82 7.23
CA GLU A 62 12.66 -2.85 6.73
C GLU A 62 12.75 -2.75 5.20
N GLY A 63 11.94 -1.87 4.61
CA GLY A 63 11.88 -1.62 3.17
C GLY A 63 11.25 -2.75 2.35
N LYS A 64 10.69 -3.78 2.97
CA LYS A 64 9.94 -4.85 2.29
C LYS A 64 8.46 -4.75 2.63
N GLN A 65 7.58 -5.15 1.71
CA GLN A 65 6.15 -5.25 2.02
C GLN A 65 5.93 -6.31 3.10
N ASP A 66 5.26 -5.94 4.18
CA ASP A 66 4.98 -6.87 5.27
C ASP A 66 3.68 -6.49 5.97
N GLY A 67 2.73 -7.42 5.96
CA GLY A 67 1.36 -7.22 6.40
C GLY A 67 0.38 -6.99 5.26
N LEU A 68 -0.75 -6.38 5.60
CA LEU A 68 -1.91 -6.27 4.72
C LEU A 68 -1.76 -5.10 3.73
N THR A 69 -1.65 -5.41 2.45
CA THR A 69 -1.69 -4.42 1.37
C THR A 69 -3.08 -4.36 0.75
N GLN A 70 -3.64 -3.16 0.65
CA GLN A 70 -5.00 -2.95 0.14
C GLN A 70 -5.02 -1.90 -0.98
N PHE A 71 -5.93 -2.11 -1.92
CA PHE A 71 -6.23 -1.17 -3.00
C PHE A 71 -7.73 -0.95 -3.07
N TRP A 72 -8.13 0.25 -3.49
CA TRP A 72 -9.52 0.65 -3.59
C TRP A 72 -9.88 1.09 -5.00
N TYR A 73 -11.15 0.92 -5.35
CA TYR A 73 -11.75 1.55 -6.52
C TYR A 73 -12.04 3.03 -6.24
N PRO A 74 -12.24 3.86 -7.27
CA PRO A 74 -12.62 5.27 -7.09
C PRO A 74 -13.91 5.49 -6.30
N ASN A 75 -14.79 4.48 -6.21
CA ASN A 75 -16.00 4.54 -5.39
C ASN A 75 -15.75 4.22 -3.90
N GLY A 76 -14.49 4.07 -3.49
CA GLY A 76 -14.09 3.76 -2.11
C GLY A 76 -14.27 2.29 -1.71
N LYS A 77 -14.76 1.40 -2.59
CA LYS A 77 -14.85 -0.03 -2.29
C LYS A 77 -13.50 -0.72 -2.46
N SER A 78 -13.28 -1.78 -1.69
CA SER A 78 -12.07 -2.61 -1.84
C SER A 78 -11.99 -3.16 -3.26
N ARG A 79 -10.81 -3.07 -3.87
CA ARG A 79 -10.49 -3.65 -5.17
C ARG A 79 -9.71 -4.94 -5.01
N SER A 80 -8.75 -4.93 -4.10
CA SER A 80 -7.92 -6.09 -3.82
C SER A 80 -7.23 -5.96 -2.47
N ALA A 81 -7.01 -7.08 -1.80
CA ALA A 81 -6.30 -7.19 -0.54
C ALA A 81 -5.29 -8.34 -0.61
N PHE A 82 -4.07 -8.10 -0.17
CA PHE A 82 -2.96 -9.05 -0.24
C PHE A 82 -2.23 -9.11 1.09
N GLN A 83 -1.88 -10.30 1.53
CA GLN A 83 -1.06 -10.50 2.71
C GLN A 83 0.38 -10.78 2.29
N TYR A 84 1.29 -9.90 2.73
CA TYR A 84 2.71 -10.03 2.48
C TYR A 84 3.45 -10.38 3.76
N HIS A 85 4.53 -11.14 3.62
CA HIS A 85 5.53 -11.36 4.66
C HIS A 85 6.92 -11.26 4.02
N GLU A 86 7.77 -10.39 4.55
CA GLU A 86 9.14 -10.15 4.06
C GLU A 86 9.24 -9.94 2.53
N GLY A 87 8.27 -9.22 1.95
CA GLY A 87 8.22 -8.88 0.53
C GLY A 87 7.63 -9.97 -0.37
N GLN A 88 7.18 -11.10 0.19
CA GLN A 88 6.53 -12.19 -0.55
C GLN A 88 5.06 -12.30 -0.18
N LEU A 89 4.22 -12.75 -1.10
CA LEU A 89 2.84 -13.12 -0.76
C LEU A 89 2.85 -14.34 0.17
N ASP A 90 2.33 -14.17 1.37
CA ASP A 90 2.19 -15.26 2.34
C ASP A 90 0.88 -15.05 3.12
N GLY A 91 -0.12 -15.87 2.79
CA GLY A 91 -1.51 -15.69 3.18
C GLY A 91 -2.42 -15.38 2.00
N ASN A 92 -3.51 -14.67 2.27
CA ASN A 92 -4.58 -14.50 1.29
C ASN A 92 -4.33 -13.35 0.30
N ALA A 93 -4.65 -13.60 -0.96
CA ALA A 93 -4.81 -12.64 -2.02
C ALA A 93 -6.27 -12.66 -2.48
N THR A 94 -6.97 -11.56 -2.27
CA THR A 94 -8.40 -11.43 -2.56
C THR A 94 -8.62 -10.31 -3.56
N TYR A 95 -9.41 -10.56 -4.59
CA TYR A 95 -9.91 -9.55 -5.52
C TYR A 95 -11.41 -9.37 -5.34
N PHE A 96 -11.89 -8.17 -5.63
CA PHE A 96 -13.29 -7.81 -5.50
C PHE A 96 -13.78 -7.15 -6.78
N TYR A 97 -15.02 -7.44 -7.16
CA TYR A 97 -15.74 -6.71 -8.19
C TYR A 97 -16.04 -5.27 -7.73
N ARG A 98 -16.35 -4.38 -8.68
CA ARG A 98 -16.69 -2.98 -8.39
C ARG A 98 -17.94 -2.84 -7.49
N ASN A 99 -18.83 -3.82 -7.49
CA ASN A 99 -19.99 -3.87 -6.61
C ASN A 99 -19.62 -4.21 -5.14
N GLY A 100 -18.40 -4.69 -4.89
CA GLY A 100 -17.88 -5.08 -3.56
C GLY A 100 -17.93 -6.59 -3.30
N ASN A 101 -18.54 -7.37 -4.19
CA ASN A 101 -18.55 -8.83 -4.07
C ASN A 101 -17.14 -9.40 -4.29
N ARG A 102 -16.83 -10.50 -3.61
CA ARG A 102 -15.57 -11.21 -3.86
C ARG A 102 -15.57 -11.71 -5.29
N GLN A 103 -14.42 -11.60 -5.94
CA GLN A 103 -14.19 -12.09 -7.29
C GLN A 103 -13.30 -13.31 -7.26
N ASN A 104 -12.19 -13.23 -6.52
CA ASN A 104 -11.22 -14.30 -6.43
C ASN A 104 -10.60 -14.32 -5.03
N LEU A 105 -10.31 -15.50 -4.52
CA LEU A 105 -9.51 -15.74 -3.34
C LEU A 105 -8.50 -16.83 -3.67
N THR A 106 -7.23 -16.47 -3.53
CA THR A 106 -6.12 -17.40 -3.67
C THR A 106 -5.26 -17.30 -2.41
N THR A 107 -4.88 -18.42 -1.82
CA THR A 107 -3.89 -18.44 -0.74
C THR A 107 -2.50 -18.67 -1.32
N TYR A 108 -1.51 -17.98 -0.76
CA TYR A 108 -0.10 -18.11 -1.10
C TYR A 108 0.69 -18.53 0.14
N ARG A 109 1.81 -19.20 -0.07
CA ARG A 109 2.81 -19.51 0.95
C ARG A 109 4.19 -19.30 0.34
N LEU A 110 5.01 -18.44 0.94
CA LEU A 110 6.35 -18.10 0.41
C LEU A 110 6.31 -17.72 -1.08
N GLY A 111 5.33 -16.92 -1.49
CA GLY A 111 5.14 -16.45 -2.86
C GLY A 111 4.54 -17.45 -3.84
N VAL A 112 4.28 -18.70 -3.42
CA VAL A 112 3.72 -19.75 -4.27
C VAL A 112 2.25 -19.97 -3.97
N LYS A 113 1.40 -20.13 -5.00
CA LYS A 113 -0.01 -20.49 -4.83
C LYS A 113 -0.12 -21.77 -4.02
N HIS A 114 -0.95 -21.76 -2.98
CA HIS A 114 -1.09 -22.85 -2.03
C HIS A 114 -2.56 -23.05 -1.68
N GLY A 115 -3.09 -24.24 -1.98
CA GLY A 115 -4.49 -24.57 -1.71
C GLY A 115 -5.44 -24.17 -2.85
N PRO A 116 -6.76 -24.22 -2.59
CA PRO A 116 -7.76 -23.96 -3.61
C PRO A 116 -7.76 -22.49 -4.04
N VAL A 117 -8.03 -22.27 -5.32
CA VAL A 117 -8.44 -20.97 -5.84
C VAL A 117 -9.96 -20.98 -5.86
N ILE A 118 -10.57 -19.96 -5.27
CA ILE A 118 -12.02 -19.79 -5.27
C ILE A 118 -12.34 -18.57 -6.12
N ASP A 119 -13.12 -18.79 -7.17
CA ASP A 119 -13.63 -17.74 -8.04
C ASP A 119 -15.14 -17.63 -7.86
N TRP A 120 -15.62 -16.39 -7.81
CA TRP A 120 -17.04 -16.07 -7.72
C TRP A 120 -17.46 -15.26 -8.93
N TRP A 121 -18.72 -15.41 -9.33
CA TRP A 121 -19.34 -14.59 -10.36
C TRP A 121 -19.73 -13.22 -9.82
N PRO A 122 -19.83 -12.18 -10.67
CA PRO A 122 -20.19 -10.82 -10.23
C PRO A 122 -21.51 -10.74 -9.48
N GLU A 123 -22.44 -11.62 -9.83
CA GLU A 123 -23.82 -11.66 -9.36
C GLU A 123 -23.98 -12.40 -8.02
N GLY A 124 -22.93 -13.10 -7.56
CA GLY A 124 -22.91 -13.82 -6.29
C GLY A 124 -23.86 -15.01 -6.27
N GLU A 125 -23.35 -16.18 -6.66
CA GLU A 125 -23.91 -17.46 -6.23
C GLU A 125 -22.97 -18.11 -5.21
#